data_AF-A0A849ZA14-F1
#
_entry.id   AF-A0A849ZA14-F1
#
_cell.length_a   1.000
_cell.length_b   1.000
_cell.length_c   1.000
_cell.angle_alpha   90.00
_cell.angle_beta   90.00
_cell.angle_gamma   90.00
#
_symmetry.space_group_name_H-M   'P 1'
#
loop_
_entity.id
_entity.type
_entity.pdbx_description
1 polymer ?
#
loop_
_entity_poly.entity_id
_entity_poly.type
_entity_poly.pdbx_seq_one_letter_code
_entity_poly.pdbx_strand_id
1 'polypeptide(L)'
;MKKLIALGMVGLMGASAVQACGDSGDDGDDDDDGSTPLKGVVLTPEYSVQTDVIDGLDPAPNGSLYILVDLSIENRTSESISLSLLRFSVVLQDGVQYQADVRTEGAPDGCQSSASLTEGSKTRCSLVFVAPPDAVTDSIVYTMEDGDTSYDAPLETSPCALCDSSGHCFDLWSDSMNCGACGVKVGSGTCVGGAAECNEGFEACGGKCLEAPCSCVNGVNSCSYATCEQASAFLQAKCGADGGGACCEARGDCAAFNDAPSECQQAVLELTYCLSVMEMGDLYLTCSGLEVYAGDCSDLGNHCHDVCNPNNFSCVNW
;
A
#
# COMPACT_ATOMS: atom_id res chain seq x y z
N MET A 1 -24.85 -17.39 -15.55
CA MET A 1 -24.88 -18.14 -16.84
C MET A 1 -24.66 -17.18 -18.01
N LYS A 2 -23.40 -16.98 -18.40
CA LYS A 2 -23.00 -16.27 -19.62
C LYS A 2 -21.88 -17.06 -20.29
N LYS A 3 -21.96 -17.09 -21.62
CA LYS A 3 -21.42 -18.10 -22.54
C LYS A 3 -19.91 -18.04 -22.70
N LEU A 4 -19.26 -19.21 -22.68
CA LEU A 4 -17.94 -19.45 -23.28
C LEU A 4 -18.01 -19.27 -24.80
N ILE A 5 -17.03 -18.56 -25.36
CA ILE A 5 -16.70 -18.61 -26.79
C ILE A 5 -15.34 -19.30 -26.91
N ALA A 6 -15.36 -20.48 -27.52
CA ALA A 6 -14.20 -21.24 -27.95
C ALA A 6 -13.93 -20.94 -29.44
N LEU A 7 -12.74 -20.47 -29.76
CA LEU A 7 -12.07 -20.63 -31.06
C LEU A 7 -10.71 -21.26 -30.72
N GLY A 8 -10.22 -22.34 -31.32
CA GLY A 8 -10.46 -22.87 -32.66
C GLY A 8 -9.08 -23.06 -33.31
N MET A 9 -8.27 -23.98 -32.77
CA MET A 9 -6.98 -24.36 -33.36
C MET A 9 -7.18 -25.33 -34.53
N VAL A 10 -6.71 -24.93 -35.70
CA VAL A 10 -6.43 -25.77 -36.89
C VAL A 10 -5.01 -25.32 -37.30
N GLY A 11 -3.96 -26.13 -37.40
CA GLY A 11 -3.88 -27.53 -37.83
C GLY A 11 -3.30 -27.56 -39.25
N LEU A 12 -1.98 -27.39 -39.41
CA LEU A 12 -1.28 -27.72 -40.65
C LEU A 12 0.03 -28.46 -40.35
N MET A 13 0.00 -29.78 -40.51
CA MET A 13 1.19 -30.62 -40.60
C MET A 13 1.63 -30.65 -42.06
N GLY A 14 2.84 -30.19 -42.33
CA GLY A 14 3.53 -30.37 -43.60
C GLY A 14 4.82 -31.12 -43.37
N ALA A 15 4.82 -32.42 -43.64
CA ALA A 15 6.03 -33.23 -43.74
C ALA A 15 6.55 -33.17 -45.18
N SER A 16 7.85 -32.97 -45.35
CA SER A 16 8.59 -33.35 -46.56
C SER A 16 10.05 -33.57 -46.18
N ALA A 17 10.52 -34.80 -46.40
CA ALA A 17 11.92 -35.18 -46.34
C ALA A 17 12.37 -35.49 -47.76
N VAL A 18 13.43 -34.84 -48.24
CA VAL A 18 14.37 -35.41 -49.23
C VAL A 18 15.76 -34.81 -48.97
N GLN A 19 16.74 -35.69 -48.89
CA GLN A 19 18.16 -35.48 -48.69
C GLN A 19 18.85 -35.27 -50.04
N ALA A 20 19.74 -34.27 -50.13
CA ALA A 20 20.70 -34.15 -51.22
C ALA A 20 22.05 -33.71 -50.63
N CYS A 21 23.07 -34.52 -50.86
CA CYS A 21 24.45 -34.28 -50.48
C CYS A 21 25.17 -33.66 -51.67
N GLY A 22 25.92 -32.59 -51.45
CA GLY A 22 26.94 -32.08 -52.37
C GLY A 22 26.82 -30.59 -52.65
N ASP A 23 27.73 -29.78 -52.12
CA ASP A 23 28.81 -29.20 -52.91
C ASP A 23 29.89 -28.63 -52.00
N SER A 24 31.14 -28.70 -52.43
CA SER A 24 32.33 -28.28 -51.71
C SER A 24 32.92 -27.08 -52.42
N GLY A 25 32.92 -25.92 -51.75
CA GLY A 25 33.68 -24.75 -52.18
C GLY A 25 32.82 -23.52 -52.40
N ASP A 26 32.77 -22.65 -51.40
CA ASP A 26 33.07 -21.24 -51.62
C ASP A 26 33.50 -20.61 -50.29
N ASP A 27 34.77 -20.21 -50.24
CA ASP A 27 35.32 -19.32 -49.23
C ASP A 27 34.86 -17.91 -49.61
N GLY A 28 33.82 -17.40 -48.97
CA GLY A 28 33.21 -16.11 -49.32
C GLY A 28 32.48 -15.49 -48.15
N ASP A 29 33.22 -14.64 -47.43
CA ASP A 29 32.80 -13.38 -46.83
C ASP A 29 31.69 -13.39 -45.76
N ASP A 30 32.14 -13.27 -44.51
CA ASP A 30 31.62 -12.30 -43.52
C ASP A 30 30.11 -12.24 -43.35
N ASP A 31 29.50 -13.35 -42.89
CA ASP A 31 28.16 -13.32 -42.33
C ASP A 31 28.22 -12.70 -40.92
N ASP A 32 28.31 -11.37 -40.92
CA ASP A 32 27.67 -10.41 -40.02
C ASP A 32 26.97 -11.11 -38.85
N ASP A 33 27.74 -11.32 -37.79
CA ASP A 33 27.42 -12.06 -36.57
C ASP A 33 26.44 -11.26 -35.69
N GLY A 34 25.38 -10.71 -36.31
CA GLY A 34 24.16 -10.24 -35.66
C GLY A 34 24.41 -9.47 -34.37
N SER A 35 25.51 -8.71 -34.31
CA SER A 35 25.95 -8.06 -33.10
C SER A 35 25.05 -6.86 -32.95
N THR A 36 23.87 -7.12 -32.36
CA THR A 36 22.97 -6.10 -31.87
C THR A 36 23.85 -5.05 -31.21
N PRO A 37 23.74 -3.77 -31.62
CA PRO A 37 24.72 -2.74 -31.36
C PRO A 37 25.09 -2.79 -29.88
N LEU A 38 26.39 -2.82 -29.58
CA LEU A 38 26.89 -2.84 -28.20
C LEU A 38 26.32 -1.63 -27.47
N LYS A 39 25.23 -1.93 -26.75
CA LYS A 39 24.41 -1.04 -25.95
C LYS A 39 25.26 -0.57 -24.80
N GLY A 40 25.65 0.70 -24.86
CA GLY A 40 26.72 1.21 -24.01
C GLY A 40 26.38 1.29 -22.52
N VAL A 41 25.11 1.48 -22.18
CA VAL A 41 24.67 1.55 -20.79
C VAL A 41 23.49 0.60 -20.57
N VAL A 42 23.59 -0.22 -19.54
CA VAL A 42 22.51 -1.09 -19.09
C VAL A 42 21.88 -0.48 -17.85
N LEU A 43 20.57 -0.23 -17.91
CA LEU A 43 19.78 0.19 -16.76
C LEU A 43 19.08 -1.03 -16.17
N THR A 44 19.14 -1.17 -14.86
CA THR A 44 18.36 -2.17 -14.12
C THR A 44 17.63 -1.45 -12.99
N PRO A 45 16.33 -1.17 -13.13
CA PRO A 45 15.52 -0.71 -12.01
C PRO A 45 15.59 -1.76 -10.90
N GLU A 46 16.07 -1.37 -9.73
CA GLU A 46 16.11 -2.26 -8.56
C GLU A 46 14.82 -2.10 -7.75
N TYR A 47 14.29 -0.88 -7.72
CA TYR A 47 13.12 -0.52 -6.92
C TYR A 47 12.45 0.74 -7.48
N SER A 48 11.13 0.82 -7.41
CA SER A 48 10.43 2.05 -7.78
C SER A 48 9.16 2.25 -6.97
N VAL A 49 8.93 3.49 -6.58
CA VAL A 49 7.89 3.88 -5.64
C VAL A 49 7.24 5.19 -6.04
N GLN A 50 5.94 5.29 -5.80
CA GLN A 50 5.22 6.57 -5.86
C GLN A 50 4.92 7.08 -4.44
N THR A 51 5.25 8.34 -4.17
CA THR A 51 5.08 8.95 -2.84
C THR A 51 4.92 10.47 -2.94
N ASP A 52 4.30 11.10 -1.95
CA ASP A 52 4.16 12.56 -1.86
C ASP A 52 5.37 13.24 -1.18
N VAL A 53 6.23 12.48 -0.50
CA VAL A 53 7.39 12.97 0.25
C VAL A 53 8.61 12.08 0.03
N ILE A 54 9.76 12.70 -0.20
CA ILE A 54 11.07 12.03 -0.20
C ILE A 54 11.91 12.73 0.87
N ASP A 55 12.64 11.96 1.67
CA ASP A 55 13.51 12.52 2.71
C ASP A 55 14.51 13.52 2.11
N GLY A 56 14.74 14.64 2.79
CA GLY A 56 15.59 15.72 2.29
C GLY A 56 15.03 16.57 1.14
N LEU A 57 13.84 16.26 0.61
CA LEU A 57 13.16 17.06 -0.42
C LEU A 57 11.90 17.73 0.12
N ASP A 58 11.52 18.85 -0.49
CA ASP A 58 10.21 19.45 -0.27
C ASP A 58 9.10 18.48 -0.72
N PRO A 59 7.88 18.55 -0.15
CA PRO A 59 6.75 17.74 -0.61
C PRO A 59 6.48 17.91 -2.11
N ALA A 60 5.89 16.88 -2.72
CA ALA A 60 5.51 16.93 -4.12
C ALA A 60 4.60 18.15 -4.40
N PRO A 61 4.73 18.79 -5.57
CA PRO A 61 3.88 19.93 -5.93
C PRO A 61 2.39 19.53 -5.86
N ASN A 62 1.53 20.48 -5.49
CA ASN A 62 0.10 20.22 -5.29
C ASN A 62 -0.53 19.45 -6.46
N GLY A 63 -1.13 18.30 -6.15
CA GLY A 63 -1.80 17.45 -7.13
C GLY A 63 -0.86 16.56 -7.95
N SER A 64 0.38 16.36 -7.51
CA SER A 64 1.34 15.42 -8.10
C SER A 64 1.94 14.50 -7.03
N LEU A 65 2.52 13.40 -7.45
CA LEU A 65 3.37 12.52 -6.65
C LEU A 65 4.78 12.51 -7.24
N TYR A 66 5.75 12.21 -6.37
CA TYR A 66 7.05 11.77 -6.81
C TYR A 66 6.99 10.32 -7.24
N ILE A 67 7.70 10.01 -8.32
CA ILE A 67 8.12 8.65 -8.64
C ILE A 67 9.62 8.58 -8.35
N LEU A 68 10.01 7.82 -7.34
CA LEU A 68 11.41 7.56 -7.01
C LEU A 68 11.79 6.21 -7.61
N VAL A 69 12.86 6.19 -8.41
CA VAL A 69 13.37 4.98 -9.06
C VAL A 69 14.81 4.76 -8.64
N ASP A 70 15.06 3.71 -7.88
CA ASP A 70 16.42 3.26 -7.59
C ASP A 70 16.91 2.42 -8.77
N LEU A 71 18.02 2.87 -9.33
CA LEU A 71 18.53 2.36 -10.57
C LEU A 71 19.95 1.88 -10.38
N SER A 72 20.25 0.71 -10.93
CA SER A 72 21.63 0.34 -11.19
C SER A 72 22.01 0.58 -12.64
N ILE A 73 23.12 1.27 -12.83
CA ILE A 73 23.64 1.69 -14.13
C ILE A 73 24.99 1.01 -14.35
N GLU A 74 25.11 0.26 -15.43
CA GLU A 74 26.36 -0.41 -15.83
C GLU A 74 26.85 0.17 -17.16
N ASN A 75 28.08 0.68 -17.18
CA ASN A 75 28.73 1.11 -18.43
C ASN A 75 29.43 -0.09 -19.08
N ARG A 76 28.94 -0.49 -20.25
CA ARG A 76 29.48 -1.55 -21.10
C ARG A 76 30.23 -1.02 -22.34
N THR A 77 30.40 0.29 -22.45
CA THR A 77 31.29 0.87 -23.47
C THR A 77 32.75 0.78 -23.04
N SER A 78 33.65 0.96 -24.01
CA SER A 78 35.09 1.12 -23.79
C SER A 78 35.50 2.53 -23.34
N GLU A 79 34.55 3.47 -23.24
CA GLU A 79 34.81 4.86 -22.89
C GLU A 79 34.15 5.22 -21.56
N SER A 80 34.65 6.27 -20.90
CA SER A 80 33.99 6.78 -19.70
C SER A 80 32.77 7.61 -20.08
N ILE A 81 31.62 7.35 -19.45
CA ILE A 81 30.37 8.06 -19.73
C ILE A 81 30.05 8.97 -18.55
N SER A 82 29.77 10.25 -18.81
CA SER A 82 29.24 11.16 -17.80
C SER A 82 27.73 11.00 -17.67
N LEU A 83 27.22 10.93 -16.44
CA LEU A 83 25.77 10.87 -16.20
C LEU A 83 25.05 12.15 -16.64
N SER A 84 25.74 13.29 -16.72
CA SER A 84 25.18 14.54 -17.26
C SER A 84 24.71 14.45 -18.72
N LEU A 85 25.22 13.49 -19.49
CA LEU A 85 24.82 13.26 -20.88
C LEU A 85 23.59 12.38 -21.00
N LEU A 86 23.18 11.71 -19.91
CA LEU A 86 22.04 10.82 -19.88
C LEU A 86 20.79 11.58 -19.46
N ARG A 87 19.80 11.61 -20.34
CA ARG A 87 18.47 12.17 -20.05
C ARG A 87 17.53 11.04 -19.72
N PHE A 88 17.19 10.90 -18.44
CA PHE A 88 16.24 9.90 -17.98
C PHE A 88 14.80 10.40 -18.11
N SER A 89 13.90 9.53 -18.56
CA SER A 89 12.47 9.75 -18.61
C SER A 89 11.73 8.50 -18.15
N VAL A 90 10.64 8.65 -17.43
CA VAL A 90 9.70 7.56 -17.19
C VAL A 90 8.58 7.62 -18.23
N VAL A 91 8.24 6.48 -18.80
CA VAL A 91 7.12 6.30 -19.74
C VAL A 91 5.97 5.69 -18.97
N LEU A 92 4.80 6.30 -19.05
CA LEU A 92 3.57 5.79 -18.47
C LEU A 92 2.85 4.83 -19.43
N GLN A 93 1.89 4.06 -18.94
CA GLN A 93 1.07 3.13 -19.74
C GLN A 93 0.26 3.83 -20.85
N ASP A 94 -0.03 5.12 -20.72
CA ASP A 94 -0.68 5.93 -21.76
C ASP A 94 0.31 6.48 -22.82
N GLY A 95 1.60 6.18 -22.67
CA GLY A 95 2.69 6.61 -23.54
C GLY A 95 3.25 8.01 -23.23
N VAL A 96 2.70 8.72 -22.23
CA VAL A 96 3.23 10.03 -21.81
C VAL A 96 4.58 9.84 -21.13
N GLN A 97 5.53 10.73 -21.44
CA GLN A 97 6.87 10.70 -20.87
C GLN A 97 7.10 11.87 -19.90
N TYR A 98 7.70 11.57 -18.76
CA TYR A 98 8.11 12.56 -17.76
C TYR A 98 9.62 12.49 -17.59
N GLN A 99 10.31 13.62 -17.78
CA GLN A 99 11.75 13.69 -17.56
C GLN A 99 12.09 13.68 -16.07
N ALA A 100 13.28 13.18 -15.73
CA ALA A 100 13.80 13.26 -14.37
C ALA A 100 13.86 14.72 -13.91
N ASP A 101 13.39 14.95 -12.69
CA ASP A 101 13.28 16.26 -12.07
C ASP A 101 14.65 16.72 -11.55
N VAL A 102 14.87 18.03 -11.55
CA VAL A 102 16.09 18.67 -11.04
C VAL A 102 16.37 18.35 -9.57
N ARG A 103 15.35 17.96 -8.80
CA ARG A 103 15.46 17.49 -7.41
C ARG A 103 16.19 16.16 -7.26
N THR A 104 16.41 15.42 -8.36
CA THR A 104 17.15 14.16 -8.36
C THR A 104 18.49 14.29 -7.65
N GLU A 105 19.25 15.38 -7.86
CA GLU A 105 20.56 15.55 -7.21
C GLU A 105 20.50 15.76 -5.70
N GLY A 106 19.37 16.27 -5.20
CA GLY A 106 19.14 16.52 -3.78
C GLY A 106 18.50 15.34 -3.05
N ALA A 107 18.03 14.33 -3.77
CA ALA A 107 17.45 13.13 -3.17
C ALA A 107 18.53 12.29 -2.46
N PRO A 108 18.16 11.50 -1.44
CA PRO A 108 19.03 10.47 -0.88
C PRO A 108 19.50 9.54 -1.99
N ASP A 109 20.81 9.32 -2.08
CA ASP A 109 21.46 8.53 -3.15
C ASP A 109 21.14 9.00 -4.58
N GLY A 110 20.72 10.26 -4.74
CA GLY A 110 20.37 10.87 -6.00
C GLY A 110 21.48 10.81 -7.05
N CYS A 111 21.12 10.51 -8.30
CA CYS A 111 22.08 10.47 -9.42
C CYS A 111 22.72 11.85 -9.65
N GLN A 112 24.00 11.98 -9.29
CA GLN A 112 24.75 13.22 -9.45
C GLN A 112 25.13 13.43 -10.92
N SER A 113 24.78 14.58 -11.52
CA SER A 113 25.15 14.87 -12.93
C SER A 113 26.66 14.87 -13.16
N SER A 114 27.44 15.23 -12.14
CA SER A 114 28.90 15.23 -12.19
C SER A 114 29.53 13.84 -12.13
N ALA A 115 28.76 12.79 -11.84
CA ALA A 115 29.28 11.44 -11.80
C ALA A 115 29.66 10.94 -13.20
N SER A 116 30.63 10.03 -13.22
CA SER A 116 31.06 9.34 -14.44
C SER A 116 31.22 7.86 -14.17
N LEU A 117 30.93 7.06 -15.19
CA LEU A 117 31.07 5.62 -15.19
C LEU A 117 32.22 5.25 -16.10
N THR A 118 33.29 4.69 -15.53
CA THR A 118 34.37 4.09 -16.31
C THR A 118 33.90 2.82 -17.02
N GLU A 119 34.65 2.36 -18.02
CA GLU A 119 34.41 1.07 -18.69
C GLU A 119 34.21 -0.06 -17.68
N GLY A 120 33.15 -0.84 -17.89
CA GLY A 120 32.78 -2.01 -17.06
C GLY A 120 32.29 -1.68 -15.66
N SER A 121 32.20 -0.40 -15.26
CA SER A 121 31.78 -0.03 -13.92
C SER A 121 30.26 -0.05 -13.76
N LYS A 122 29.84 -0.34 -12.54
CA LYS A 122 28.44 -0.34 -12.11
C LYS A 122 28.26 0.63 -10.95
N THR A 123 27.24 1.48 -11.03
CA THR A 123 26.82 2.34 -9.91
C THR A 123 25.36 2.09 -9.55
N ARG A 124 24.96 2.62 -8.40
CA ARG A 124 23.56 2.72 -7.98
C ARG A 124 23.26 4.16 -7.61
N CYS A 125 22.12 4.64 -8.05
CA CYS A 125 21.61 5.95 -7.67
C CYS A 125 20.10 6.04 -7.91
N SER A 126 19.47 7.04 -7.31
CA SER A 126 18.03 7.25 -7.38
C SER A 126 17.69 8.39 -8.33
N LEU A 127 16.59 8.22 -9.07
CA LEU A 127 16.00 9.23 -9.96
C LEU A 127 14.66 9.67 -9.39
N VAL A 128 14.36 10.96 -9.46
CA VAL A 128 13.08 11.52 -9.03
C VAL A 128 12.33 12.05 -10.24
N PHE A 129 11.08 11.65 -10.41
CA PHE A 129 10.15 12.19 -11.39
C PHE A 129 8.94 12.80 -10.68
N VAL A 130 8.21 13.68 -11.37
CA VAL A 130 6.95 14.26 -10.87
C VAL A 130 5.86 13.92 -11.85
N ALA A 131 4.85 13.22 -11.37
CA ALA A 131 3.74 12.76 -12.20
C ALA A 131 2.39 12.97 -11.48
N PRO A 132 1.26 12.94 -12.21
CA PRO A 132 -0.07 12.87 -11.61
C PRO A 132 -0.21 11.67 -10.65
N PRO A 133 -1.09 11.74 -9.64
CA PRO A 133 -1.26 10.68 -8.64
C PRO A 133 -1.83 9.37 -9.18
N ASP A 134 -2.43 9.40 -10.37
CA ASP A 134 -2.98 8.26 -11.10
C ASP A 134 -2.03 7.73 -12.18
N ALA A 135 -0.78 8.22 -12.23
CA ALA A 135 0.22 7.75 -13.18
C ALA A 135 0.55 6.27 -12.95
N VAL A 136 0.44 5.46 -14.00
CA VAL A 136 0.90 4.07 -13.99
C VAL A 136 2.14 3.98 -14.87
N THR A 137 3.29 3.67 -14.28
CA THR A 137 4.53 3.53 -15.03
C THR A 137 4.56 2.24 -15.85
N ASP A 138 5.26 2.28 -16.98
CA ASP A 138 5.46 1.14 -17.87
C ASP A 138 6.95 0.83 -18.03
N SER A 139 7.75 1.85 -18.33
CA SER A 139 9.19 1.71 -18.50
C SER A 139 9.96 2.97 -18.11
N ILE A 140 11.25 2.81 -17.83
CA ILE A 140 12.21 3.91 -17.75
C ILE A 140 13.05 3.91 -19.02
N VAL A 141 13.21 5.10 -19.59
CA VAL A 141 13.98 5.35 -20.80
C VAL A 141 15.13 6.30 -20.51
N TYR A 142 16.28 6.08 -21.13
CA TYR A 142 17.32 7.10 -21.21
C TYR A 142 17.65 7.46 -22.65
N THR A 143 18.00 8.72 -22.88
CA THR A 143 18.48 9.22 -24.17
C THR A 143 19.83 9.91 -23.97
N MET A 144 20.78 9.64 -24.87
CA MET A 144 22.05 10.38 -24.90
C MET A 144 21.89 11.72 -25.64
N GLU A 145 22.80 12.68 -25.45
CA GLU A 145 22.68 14.05 -25.99
C GLU A 145 22.59 14.11 -27.53
N ASP A 146 23.21 13.14 -28.19
CA ASP A 146 23.16 12.87 -29.62
C ASP A 146 21.78 12.39 -30.11
N GLY A 147 20.84 12.08 -29.20
CA GLY A 147 19.43 11.84 -29.51
C GLY A 147 19.13 10.50 -30.21
N ASP A 148 20.16 9.81 -30.69
CA ASP A 148 20.01 8.65 -31.58
C ASP A 148 19.81 7.32 -30.84
N THR A 149 20.03 7.28 -29.52
CA THR A 149 19.93 6.03 -28.77
C THR A 149 19.02 6.18 -27.56
N SER A 150 17.91 5.43 -27.61
CA SER A 150 16.95 5.28 -26.54
C SER A 150 16.90 3.81 -26.10
N TYR A 151 16.91 3.57 -24.80
CA TYR A 151 16.75 2.25 -24.24
C TYR A 151 15.71 2.27 -23.15
N ASP A 152 14.83 1.28 -23.19
CA ASP A 152 13.81 1.02 -22.21
C ASP A 152 14.24 -0.10 -21.26
N ALA A 153 13.93 0.07 -19.98
CA ALA A 153 13.86 -1.01 -19.02
C ALA A 153 12.44 -1.02 -18.43
N PRO A 154 11.80 -2.19 -18.29
CA PRO A 154 10.47 -2.28 -17.70
C PRO A 154 10.49 -1.71 -16.28
N LEU A 155 9.47 -0.95 -15.93
CA LEU A 155 9.33 -0.30 -14.64
C LEU A 155 7.92 -0.58 -14.12
N GLU A 156 7.83 -1.40 -13.07
CA GLU A 156 6.59 -1.57 -12.33
C GLU A 156 6.70 -0.77 -11.03
N THR A 157 6.03 0.38 -10.96
CA THR A 157 5.91 1.13 -9.70
C THR A 157 4.81 0.55 -8.85
N SER A 158 5.15 0.15 -7.62
CA SER A 158 4.12 -0.05 -6.60
C SER A 158 3.84 1.26 -5.88
N PRO A 159 2.57 1.69 -5.76
CA PRO A 159 2.24 2.80 -4.89
C PRO A 159 2.52 2.42 -3.44
N CYS A 160 3.09 3.35 -2.70
CA CYS A 160 3.47 3.09 -1.33
C CYS A 160 3.32 4.33 -0.45
N ALA A 161 3.33 4.12 0.86
CA ALA A 161 3.43 5.21 1.82
C ALA A 161 4.53 4.97 2.85
N LEU A 162 5.06 6.07 3.37
CA LEU A 162 5.95 6.08 4.53
C LEU A 162 5.10 5.91 5.79
N CYS A 163 4.97 4.67 6.25
CA CYS A 163 4.09 4.33 7.38
C CYS A 163 4.70 4.53 8.76
N ASP A 164 5.99 4.86 8.81
CA ASP A 164 6.69 5.17 10.04
C ASP A 164 7.75 6.26 9.82
N SER A 165 8.34 6.73 10.91
CA SER A 165 9.41 7.72 10.88
C SER A 165 10.76 7.15 10.46
N SER A 166 10.85 5.87 10.08
CA SER A 166 12.10 5.28 9.58
C SER A 166 12.34 5.59 8.11
N GLY A 167 11.36 6.18 7.42
CA GLY A 167 11.45 6.48 6.00
C GLY A 167 11.34 5.22 5.14
N HIS A 168 10.93 4.09 5.72
CA HIS A 168 10.66 2.89 4.96
C HIS A 168 9.33 3.02 4.22
N CYS A 169 9.40 2.71 2.93
CA CYS A 169 8.22 2.58 2.10
C CYS A 169 7.55 1.23 2.34
N PHE A 170 6.26 1.27 2.65
CA PHE A 170 5.42 0.09 2.73
C PHE A 170 4.52 0.03 1.51
N ASP A 171 4.55 -1.14 0.85
CA ASP A 171 3.74 -1.42 -0.33
C ASP A 171 2.25 -1.37 0.02
N LEU A 172 1.54 -0.35 -0.45
CA LEU A 172 0.11 -0.24 -0.17
C LEU A 172 -0.74 -1.12 -1.09
N TRP A 173 -0.13 -1.74 -2.10
CA TRP A 173 -0.85 -2.43 -3.16
C TRP A 173 -1.01 -3.93 -2.92
N SER A 174 0.01 -4.58 -2.33
CA SER A 174 0.01 -6.02 -2.06
C SER A 174 0.39 -6.41 -0.62
N ASP A 175 0.92 -5.49 0.20
CA ASP A 175 1.19 -5.78 1.60
C ASP A 175 -0.12 -5.89 2.40
N SER A 176 -0.40 -7.11 2.86
CA SER A 176 -1.54 -7.41 3.73
C SER A 176 -1.56 -6.62 5.05
N MET A 177 -0.44 -6.01 5.46
CA MET A 177 -0.33 -5.24 6.70
C MET A 177 -0.54 -3.73 6.50
N ASN A 178 -0.53 -3.26 5.25
CA ASN A 178 -0.63 -1.85 4.88
C ASN A 178 -1.56 -1.65 3.66
N CYS A 179 -2.61 -2.48 3.52
CA CYS A 179 -3.39 -2.54 2.31
C CYS A 179 -4.22 -1.27 2.08
N GLY A 180 -3.88 -0.51 1.04
CA GLY A 180 -4.49 0.76 0.68
C GLY A 180 -4.12 1.93 1.60
N ALA A 181 -3.67 1.67 2.83
CA ALA A 181 -3.14 2.67 3.75
C ALA A 181 -2.28 2.03 4.86
N CYS A 182 -1.42 2.85 5.45
CA CYS A 182 -0.52 2.45 6.53
C CYS A 182 -1.25 1.82 7.72
N GLY A 183 -0.77 0.64 8.13
CA GLY A 183 -1.30 -0.13 9.25
C GLY A 183 -2.67 -0.79 8.99
N VAL A 184 -3.23 -0.67 7.78
CA VAL A 184 -4.47 -1.34 7.41
C VAL A 184 -4.20 -2.81 7.13
N LYS A 185 -4.44 -3.64 8.14
CA LYS A 185 -4.32 -5.08 8.03
C LYS A 185 -5.57 -5.68 7.37
N VAL A 186 -5.38 -6.46 6.30
CA VAL A 186 -6.48 -7.13 5.58
C VAL A 186 -7.21 -8.14 6.46
N GLY A 187 -6.49 -8.90 7.29
CA GLY A 187 -7.08 -9.98 8.09
C GLY A 187 -7.25 -11.26 7.26
N SER A 188 -8.46 -11.82 7.21
CA SER A 188 -8.75 -13.08 6.50
C SER A 188 -8.94 -12.89 4.99
N GLY A 189 -7.90 -12.40 4.32
CA GLY A 189 -7.88 -12.15 2.88
C GLY A 189 -6.49 -11.78 2.39
N THR A 190 -6.41 -11.30 1.15
CA THR A 190 -5.19 -10.80 0.51
C THR A 190 -5.35 -9.35 0.09
N CYS A 191 -4.25 -8.60 0.01
CA CYS A 191 -4.26 -7.26 -0.58
C CYS A 191 -4.00 -7.37 -2.08
N VAL A 192 -4.92 -6.85 -2.89
CA VAL A 192 -4.80 -6.82 -4.35
C VAL A 192 -5.26 -5.46 -4.84
N GLY A 193 -4.39 -4.71 -5.50
CA GLY A 193 -4.81 -3.41 -6.02
C GLY A 193 -4.96 -2.33 -4.94
N GLY A 194 -4.36 -2.52 -3.77
CA GLY A 194 -4.64 -1.70 -2.58
C GLY A 194 -6.02 -1.89 -1.98
N ALA A 195 -6.74 -2.94 -2.38
CA ALA A 195 -8.03 -3.34 -1.82
C ALA A 195 -7.94 -4.74 -1.19
N ALA A 196 -8.72 -4.96 -0.14
CA ALA A 196 -8.86 -6.28 0.47
C ALA A 196 -9.70 -7.21 -0.40
N GLU A 197 -9.12 -8.32 -0.83
CA GLU A 197 -9.82 -9.46 -1.42
C GLU A 197 -10.04 -10.51 -0.33
N CYS A 198 -11.28 -10.63 0.12
CA CYS A 198 -11.63 -11.44 1.29
C CYS A 198 -11.93 -12.90 0.96
N ASN A 199 -11.52 -13.81 1.84
CA ASN A 199 -11.88 -15.22 1.74
C ASN A 199 -13.40 -15.42 1.82
N GLU A 200 -13.89 -16.56 1.32
CA GLU A 200 -15.31 -16.90 1.44
C GLU A 200 -15.82 -16.83 2.89
N GLY A 201 -16.96 -16.16 3.09
CA GLY A 201 -17.56 -15.94 4.41
C GLY A 201 -17.17 -14.62 5.08
N PHE A 202 -16.30 -13.82 4.44
CA PHE A 202 -15.89 -12.48 4.92
C PHE A 202 -16.35 -11.39 3.94
N GLU A 203 -16.61 -10.20 4.47
CA GLU A 203 -17.00 -9.01 3.70
C GLU A 203 -15.88 -7.96 3.73
N ALA A 204 -15.53 -7.38 2.57
CA ALA A 204 -14.53 -6.31 2.49
C ALA A 204 -15.12 -4.98 2.99
N CYS A 205 -14.45 -4.35 3.96
CA CYS A 205 -14.80 -3.03 4.48
C CYS A 205 -13.55 -2.21 4.78
N GLY A 206 -13.40 -1.05 4.12
CA GLY A 206 -12.31 -0.12 4.40
C GLY A 206 -10.91 -0.74 4.34
N GLY A 207 -10.67 -1.67 3.41
CA GLY A 207 -9.38 -2.37 3.27
C GLY A 207 -9.19 -3.56 4.23
N LYS A 208 -10.23 -3.99 4.94
CA LYS A 208 -10.21 -5.15 5.86
C LYS A 208 -11.26 -6.17 5.50
N CYS A 209 -11.05 -7.41 5.94
CA CYS A 209 -12.01 -8.52 5.83
C CYS A 209 -12.69 -8.76 7.16
N LEU A 210 -14.00 -8.51 7.20
CA LEU A 210 -14.83 -8.66 8.39
C LEU A 210 -15.57 -10.00 8.39
N GLU A 211 -15.64 -10.65 9.55
CA GLU A 211 -16.47 -11.84 9.78
C GLU A 211 -17.92 -11.43 10.04
N ALA A 212 -18.88 -12.23 9.56
CA ALA A 212 -20.26 -12.10 10.01
C ALA A 212 -20.33 -12.22 11.57
N PRO A 213 -21.18 -11.42 12.24
CA PRO A 213 -22.26 -10.59 11.68
C PRO A 213 -21.83 -9.13 11.39
N CYS A 214 -20.54 -8.85 11.26
CA CYS A 214 -20.06 -7.53 10.87
C CYS A 214 -20.32 -7.29 9.37
N SER A 215 -20.80 -6.09 9.07
CA SER A 215 -21.15 -5.65 7.71
C SER A 215 -20.59 -4.24 7.47
N CYS A 216 -20.36 -3.90 6.20
CA CYS A 216 -19.86 -2.59 5.83
C CYS A 216 -21.01 -1.64 5.50
N VAL A 217 -21.20 -0.60 6.30
CA VAL A 217 -22.17 0.46 5.98
C VAL A 217 -21.42 1.74 5.68
N ASN A 218 -21.43 2.17 4.41
CA ASN A 218 -20.72 3.37 3.92
C ASN A 218 -19.22 3.39 4.24
N GLY A 219 -18.53 2.24 4.18
CA GLY A 219 -17.10 2.16 4.50
C GLY A 219 -16.77 2.13 5.99
N VAL A 220 -17.78 2.10 6.86
CA VAL A 220 -17.63 1.97 8.30
C VAL A 220 -18.03 0.56 8.72
N ASN A 221 -17.19 -0.06 9.55
CA ASN A 221 -17.45 -1.38 10.14
C ASN A 221 -18.65 -1.27 11.09
N SER A 222 -19.72 -2.02 10.84
CA SER A 222 -20.86 -2.12 11.75
C SER A 222 -21.16 -3.58 12.05
N CYS A 223 -21.00 -3.97 13.31
CA CYS A 223 -21.32 -5.31 13.78
C CYS A 223 -22.69 -5.31 14.46
N SER A 224 -23.69 -5.91 13.82
CA SER A 224 -25.01 -6.08 14.44
C SER A 224 -25.08 -7.41 15.16
N TYR A 225 -25.10 -7.38 16.49
CA TYR A 225 -25.35 -8.56 17.31
C TYR A 225 -26.82 -8.60 17.70
N ALA A 226 -27.47 -9.75 17.54
CA ALA A 226 -28.89 -9.88 17.88
C ALA A 226 -29.11 -9.87 19.41
N THR A 227 -28.08 -10.15 20.21
CA THR A 227 -28.14 -10.17 21.68
C THR A 227 -26.83 -9.67 22.31
N CYS A 228 -26.92 -9.14 23.53
CA CYS A 228 -25.74 -8.76 24.32
C CYS A 228 -24.82 -9.95 24.64
N GLU A 229 -25.37 -11.15 24.74
CA GLU A 229 -24.60 -12.38 24.99
C GLU A 229 -23.72 -12.75 23.77
N GLN A 230 -24.22 -12.54 22.56
CA GLN A 230 -23.41 -12.70 21.34
C GLN A 230 -22.30 -11.65 21.25
N ALA A 231 -22.58 -10.40 21.63
CA ALA A 231 -21.57 -9.34 21.68
C ALA A 231 -20.48 -9.64 22.73
N SER A 232 -20.85 -10.11 23.93
CA SER A 232 -19.88 -10.44 24.97
C SER A 232 -19.05 -11.67 24.63
N ALA A 233 -19.64 -12.69 24.01
CA ALA A 233 -18.92 -13.88 23.54
C ALA A 233 -17.88 -13.51 22.46
N PHE A 234 -18.22 -12.60 21.54
CA PHE A 234 -17.28 -12.10 20.54
C PHE A 234 -16.11 -11.34 21.18
N LEU A 235 -16.40 -10.44 22.13
CA LEU A 235 -15.36 -9.72 22.88
C LEU A 235 -14.46 -10.68 23.68
N GLN A 236 -15.03 -11.67 24.36
CA GLN A 236 -14.27 -12.69 25.09
C GLN A 236 -13.37 -13.53 24.17
N ALA A 237 -13.85 -13.85 22.96
CA ALA A 237 -13.06 -14.58 21.97
C ALA A 237 -11.88 -13.75 21.43
N LYS A 238 -12.04 -12.43 21.26
CA LYS A 238 -10.98 -11.54 20.75
C LYS A 238 -10.00 -11.07 21.84
N CYS A 239 -10.49 -10.75 23.03
CA CYS A 239 -9.69 -10.23 24.15
C CYS A 239 -9.16 -11.32 25.09
N GLY A 240 -9.48 -12.59 24.85
CA GLY A 240 -9.16 -13.70 25.75
C GLY A 240 -10.07 -13.76 27.00
N ALA A 241 -10.10 -14.92 27.65
CA ALA A 241 -10.97 -15.21 28.79
C ALA A 241 -10.77 -14.25 29.98
N ASP A 242 -9.58 -13.67 30.12
CA ASP A 242 -9.23 -12.75 31.20
C ASP A 242 -9.53 -11.27 30.88
N GLY A 243 -9.75 -10.91 29.60
CA GLY A 243 -10.00 -9.53 29.15
C GLY A 243 -11.48 -9.17 28.98
N GLY A 244 -12.35 -10.17 28.77
CA GLY A 244 -13.78 -9.94 28.53
C GLY A 244 -14.60 -9.57 29.78
N GLY A 245 -14.13 -9.94 30.99
CA GLY A 245 -14.79 -9.56 32.24
C GLY A 245 -14.74 -8.05 32.49
N ALA A 246 -13.59 -7.43 32.26
CA ALA A 246 -13.40 -6.00 32.45
C ALA A 246 -14.12 -5.13 31.39
N CYS A 247 -14.25 -5.59 30.15
CA CYS A 247 -14.93 -4.83 29.09
C CYS A 247 -16.46 -4.74 29.30
N CYS A 248 -17.08 -5.74 29.93
CA CYS A 248 -18.53 -5.74 30.17
C CYS A 248 -18.93 -5.20 31.55
N GLU A 249 -18.05 -5.22 32.55
CA GLU A 249 -18.32 -4.64 33.88
C GLU A 249 -18.04 -3.13 33.97
N ALA A 250 -17.49 -2.50 32.93
CA ALA A 250 -17.24 -1.06 32.84
C ALA A 250 -18.52 -0.21 32.66
N ARG A 251 -19.56 -0.46 33.48
CA ARG A 251 -20.72 0.42 33.62
C ARG A 251 -20.55 1.49 34.71
N GLY A 252 -19.37 1.61 35.31
CA GLY A 252 -19.15 2.55 36.42
C GLY A 252 -17.75 3.16 36.59
N ASP A 253 -16.72 2.75 35.85
CA ASP A 253 -15.36 3.29 36.05
C ASP A 253 -14.64 3.57 34.72
N CYS A 254 -14.59 4.84 34.31
CA CYS A 254 -13.84 5.29 33.13
C CYS A 254 -12.31 5.14 33.28
N ALA A 255 -11.81 4.85 34.49
CA ALA A 255 -10.37 4.73 34.76
C ALA A 255 -9.75 3.47 34.14
N ALA A 256 -10.50 2.35 34.05
CA ALA A 256 -9.97 1.07 33.56
C ALA A 256 -9.86 0.98 32.03
N PHE A 257 -10.50 1.90 31.28
CA PHE A 257 -10.50 1.87 29.82
C PHE A 257 -9.13 2.21 29.23
N ASN A 258 -8.40 3.16 29.83
CA ASN A 258 -7.10 3.61 29.31
C ASN A 258 -5.97 2.58 29.50
N ASP A 259 -6.16 1.61 30.40
CA ASP A 259 -5.17 0.57 30.72
C ASP A 259 -5.41 -0.76 30.00
N ALA A 260 -6.49 -0.89 29.23
CA ALA A 260 -6.79 -2.09 28.45
C ALA A 260 -5.81 -2.25 27.26
N PRO A 261 -5.50 -3.49 26.82
CA PRO A 261 -4.76 -3.73 25.59
C PRO A 261 -5.41 -2.99 24.41
N SER A 262 -4.59 -2.43 23.51
CA SER A 262 -5.07 -1.61 22.38
C SER A 262 -6.13 -2.32 21.51
N GLU A 263 -6.03 -3.64 21.39
CA GLU A 263 -7.00 -4.49 20.69
C GLU A 263 -8.41 -4.46 21.33
N CYS A 264 -8.49 -4.37 22.66
CA CYS A 264 -9.77 -4.26 23.38
C CYS A 264 -10.31 -2.82 23.37
N GLN A 265 -9.44 -1.82 23.46
CA GLN A 265 -9.85 -0.41 23.32
C GLN A 265 -10.49 -0.16 21.95
N GLN A 266 -9.91 -0.74 20.89
CA GLN A 266 -10.42 -0.63 19.53
C GLN A 266 -11.75 -1.39 19.34
N ALA A 267 -11.89 -2.58 19.93
CA ALA A 267 -13.15 -3.34 19.89
C ALA A 267 -14.31 -2.62 20.61
N VAL A 268 -14.04 -1.95 21.74
CA VAL A 268 -15.05 -1.17 22.47
C VAL A 268 -15.44 0.11 21.72
N LEU A 269 -14.49 0.78 21.06
CA LEU A 269 -14.77 1.94 20.19
C LEU A 269 -15.67 1.55 19.00
N GLU A 270 -15.44 0.39 18.38
CA GLU A 270 -16.30 -0.13 17.31
C GLU A 270 -17.71 -0.53 17.81
N LEU A 271 -17.82 -1.02 19.05
CA LEU A 271 -19.12 -1.36 19.67
C LEU A 271 -19.89 -0.12 20.18
N THR A 272 -19.20 0.92 20.63
CA THR A 272 -19.84 2.16 21.12
C THR A 272 -20.58 2.89 20.00
N TYR A 273 -20.14 2.72 18.74
CA TYR A 273 -20.84 3.28 17.57
C TYR A 273 -22.16 2.57 17.22
N CYS A 274 -22.37 1.33 17.68
CA CYS A 274 -23.62 0.60 17.45
C CYS A 274 -24.79 1.08 18.32
N LEU A 275 -24.55 1.92 19.33
CA LEU A 275 -25.59 2.43 20.23
C LEU A 275 -26.09 3.84 19.89
N SER A 276 -25.59 4.48 18.84
CA SER A 276 -25.98 5.86 18.51
C SER A 276 -26.34 6.04 17.03
N VAL A 277 -27.63 5.93 16.69
CA VAL A 277 -28.20 6.64 15.53
C VAL A 277 -29.57 7.25 15.89
N MET A 278 -29.52 8.59 16.02
CA MET A 278 -30.56 9.62 15.84
C MET A 278 -31.77 9.71 16.79
N GLU A 279 -31.75 10.73 17.66
CA GLU A 279 -32.60 11.91 17.47
C GLU A 279 -31.85 13.19 17.92
N MET A 280 -32.12 14.32 17.26
CA MET A 280 -31.44 15.59 17.52
C MET A 280 -31.81 16.12 18.91
N GLY A 281 -30.80 16.30 19.77
CA GLY A 281 -30.95 16.93 21.08
C GLY A 281 -30.92 15.91 22.21
N ASP A 282 -29.89 16.01 23.05
CA ASP A 282 -29.66 15.28 24.29
C ASP A 282 -29.23 13.81 24.18
N LEU A 283 -28.00 13.55 24.66
CA LEU A 283 -27.40 12.22 24.76
C LEU A 283 -28.05 11.47 25.94
N TYR A 284 -28.98 10.56 25.66
CA TYR A 284 -29.47 9.58 26.64
C TYR A 284 -29.15 8.15 26.20
N LEU A 285 -28.40 7.44 27.04
CA LEU A 285 -28.27 5.99 26.98
C LEU A 285 -29.59 5.36 27.44
N THR A 286 -30.37 4.77 26.53
CA THR A 286 -31.52 3.93 26.92
C THR A 286 -31.24 2.49 26.52
N CYS A 287 -31.30 1.59 27.50
CA CYS A 287 -31.39 0.16 27.26
C CYS A 287 -32.87 -0.20 27.14
N SER A 288 -33.33 -0.44 25.92
CA SER A 288 -34.67 -1.00 25.69
C SER A 288 -34.68 -2.46 26.15
N GLY A 289 -35.26 -2.71 27.34
CA GLY A 289 -35.65 -4.07 27.73
C GLY A 289 -35.52 -4.46 29.20
N LEU A 290 -34.94 -3.64 30.08
CA LEU A 290 -34.97 -3.91 31.52
C LEU A 290 -35.57 -2.71 32.27
N GLU A 291 -36.78 -2.89 32.82
CA GLU A 291 -37.26 -2.05 33.91
C GLU A 291 -36.30 -2.22 35.10
N VAL A 292 -35.44 -1.22 35.32
CA VAL A 292 -34.58 -1.17 36.50
C VAL A 292 -35.46 -0.75 37.68
N TYR A 293 -35.74 -1.69 38.57
CA TYR A 293 -36.23 -1.39 39.91
C TYR A 293 -35.16 -0.56 40.64
N ALA A 294 -35.52 0.66 41.06
CA ALA A 294 -34.70 1.45 41.98
C ALA A 294 -34.67 0.75 43.35
N GLY A 295 -33.65 -0.08 43.57
CA GLY A 295 -33.32 -0.62 44.89
C GLY A 295 -32.55 0.42 45.70
N ASP A 296 -32.96 0.62 46.95
CA ASP A 296 -32.35 1.51 47.95
C ASP A 296 -30.81 1.37 48.03
N CYS A 297 -30.11 2.48 47.87
CA CYS A 297 -28.65 2.60 48.09
C CYS A 297 -28.29 2.74 49.59
N SER A 298 -28.88 1.94 50.46
CA SER A 298 -28.63 2.01 51.91
C SER A 298 -27.51 1.09 52.41
N ASP A 299 -27.00 0.18 51.58
CA ASP A 299 -25.96 -0.80 51.98
C ASP A 299 -24.55 -0.51 51.46
N LEU A 300 -24.31 0.58 50.72
CA LEU A 300 -22.97 0.99 50.31
C LEU A 300 -22.40 2.05 51.24
N GLY A 301 -21.70 1.58 52.27
CA GLY A 301 -20.97 2.43 53.20
C GLY A 301 -19.95 3.34 52.52
N ASN A 302 -20.10 4.64 52.74
CA ASN A 302 -19.07 5.68 52.86
C ASN A 302 -18.06 5.97 51.72
N HIS A 303 -18.30 5.60 50.44
CA HIS A 303 -17.41 6.02 49.34
C HIS A 303 -18.11 6.66 48.13
N CYS A 304 -18.99 7.63 48.35
CA CYS A 304 -19.38 8.59 47.31
C CYS A 304 -19.43 10.01 47.89
N HIS A 305 -18.28 10.70 47.85
CA HIS A 305 -18.24 12.15 47.94
C HIS A 305 -17.71 12.63 46.61
N ASP A 306 -18.59 12.84 45.63
CA ASP A 306 -18.40 13.83 44.56
C ASP A 306 -19.74 14.09 43.86
N VAL A 307 -20.11 15.36 43.79
CA VAL A 307 -21.33 15.86 43.14
C VAL A 307 -20.89 16.52 41.83
N CYS A 308 -21.32 15.97 40.69
CA CYS A 308 -21.05 16.59 39.39
C CYS A 308 -21.77 17.94 39.25
N ASN A 309 -21.02 18.99 38.89
CA ASN A 309 -21.55 20.29 38.47
C ASN A 309 -21.72 20.28 36.93
N PRO A 310 -22.93 20.50 36.39
CA PRO A 310 -23.21 20.33 34.96
C PRO A 310 -22.60 21.39 34.02
N ASN A 311 -21.88 22.38 34.53
CA ASN A 311 -21.46 23.54 33.71
C ASN A 311 -19.94 23.71 33.51
N ASN A 312 -19.08 22.78 33.94
CA ASN A 312 -17.64 22.96 33.75
C ASN A 312 -16.89 21.63 33.56
N PHE A 313 -16.36 21.39 32.35
CA PHE A 313 -15.54 20.22 32.03
C PHE A 313 -14.09 20.47 32.40
N SER A 314 -13.75 20.32 33.69
CA SER A 314 -12.39 19.97 34.10
C SER A 314 -12.43 19.18 35.41
N CYS A 315 -11.87 17.97 35.38
CA CYS A 315 -11.50 17.26 36.60
C CYS A 315 -10.18 17.86 37.09
N VAL A 316 -10.21 18.58 38.21
CA VAL A 316 -8.98 18.98 38.92
C VAL A 316 -8.73 17.94 39.99
N ASN A 317 -7.63 17.18 39.85
CA ASN A 317 -7.16 16.26 40.88
C ASN A 317 -6.94 17.01 42.20
N TRP A 318 -7.49 16.45 43.28
CA TRP A 318 -6.94 16.56 44.63
C TRP A 318 -6.50 15.17 45.07
#